data_AF-A0A7Y8E8J3-F1
#
_entry.id   AF-A0A7Y8E8J3-F1
#
_cell.length_a   1.000
_cell.length_b   1.000
_cell.length_c   1.000
_cell.angle_alpha   90.00
_cell.angle_beta   90.00
_cell.angle_gamma   90.00
#
_symmetry.space_group_name_H-M   'P 1'
#
loop_
_entity.id
_entity.type
_entity.pdbx_description
1 polymer ?
#
loop_
_entity_poly.entity_id
_entity_poly.type
_entity_poly.pdbx_seq_one_letter_code
_entity_poly.pdbx_strand_id
1 'polypeptide(L)'
;QRQQAWLASLSPRLLGVGLALFAVLALGAPLWVRLIGPGLDAEAHAEAAANLRWLAACAPGLVMHGLFSIPLQARQRFVLPGLGSLLFNLPPVLYLFIRGSASDSGELAMSFFAGSVLMCLPLLAPVWSFGWRPWQVTGDKLAGRELLGRIGPLLASNVASQGLALLERLIASYLGEGAVTWVNLARKLINLPLIALMSLNQVLLGMMSGEQGQQRLALLRRGLDAATLLSLPAALGLIGASPVLIHLLMPTQSADGPLPALLAWFATPLVFGAWNAMLARYAYASGDTRLPLRCELLGSGVNALLLVLLPYFLGLPGIALAALGGVIVTNLLLMQRQQLLGQLGWPLQWGLSAVLLGFAAVILHPLQNDGWQLGLSTVTAALVLGGLAGWFKPWKQ
;
A
#
# COMPACT_ATOMS: atom_id res chain seq x y z
N GLN A 1 -17.24 -29.95 -16.01
CA GLN A 1 -16.37 -31.11 -15.70
C GLN A 1 -14.93 -30.69 -15.35
N ARG A 2 -14.10 -30.14 -16.26
CA ARG A 2 -12.70 -29.75 -15.93
C ARG A 2 -12.60 -28.70 -14.80
N GLN A 3 -13.46 -27.68 -14.80
CA GLN A 3 -13.54 -26.68 -13.73
C GLN A 3 -13.96 -27.28 -12.37
N GLN A 4 -14.89 -28.23 -12.38
CA GLN A 4 -15.36 -28.93 -11.18
C GLN A 4 -14.24 -29.79 -10.58
N ALA A 5 -13.54 -30.56 -11.42
CA ALA A 5 -12.38 -31.35 -11.01
C ALA A 5 -11.22 -30.47 -10.49
N TRP A 6 -11.04 -29.29 -11.07
CA TRP A 6 -10.07 -28.29 -10.62
C TRP A 6 -10.43 -27.75 -9.22
N LEU A 7 -11.66 -27.29 -9.00
CA LEU A 7 -12.13 -26.80 -7.69
C LEU A 7 -12.12 -27.91 -6.61
N ALA A 8 -12.56 -29.12 -6.97
CA ALA A 8 -12.56 -30.27 -6.08
C ALA A 8 -11.13 -30.65 -5.64
N SER A 9 -10.16 -30.67 -6.57
CA SER A 9 -8.77 -30.97 -6.22
C SER A 9 -8.05 -29.90 -5.40
N LEU A 10 -8.37 -28.62 -5.62
CA LEU A 10 -7.68 -27.51 -4.96
C LEU A 10 -8.26 -27.15 -3.61
N SER A 11 -9.57 -27.33 -3.39
CA SER A 11 -10.19 -26.97 -2.13
C SER A 11 -9.60 -27.65 -0.89
N PRO A 12 -9.39 -28.99 -0.82
CA PRO A 12 -8.77 -29.61 0.34
C PRO A 12 -7.27 -29.26 0.45
N ARG A 13 -6.58 -29.07 -0.68
CA ARG A 13 -5.15 -28.70 -0.69
C ARG A 13 -4.94 -27.30 -0.15
N LEU A 14 -5.71 -26.32 -0.63
CA LEU A 14 -5.61 -24.93 -0.21
C LEU A 14 -6.18 -24.72 1.19
N LEU A 15 -7.23 -25.44 1.57
CA LEU A 15 -7.68 -25.48 2.97
C LEU A 15 -6.58 -26.05 3.88
N GLY A 16 -5.93 -27.13 3.45
CA GLY A 16 -4.76 -27.70 4.15
C GLY A 16 -3.60 -26.71 4.28
N VAL A 17 -3.31 -25.94 3.22
CA VAL A 17 -2.32 -24.85 3.27
C VAL A 17 -2.77 -23.75 4.24
N GLY A 18 -4.04 -23.35 4.22
CA GLY A 18 -4.59 -22.36 5.14
C GLY A 18 -4.52 -22.80 6.61
N LEU A 19 -4.83 -24.08 6.89
CA LEU A 19 -4.72 -24.68 8.22
C LEU A 19 -3.26 -24.86 8.65
N ALA A 20 -2.36 -25.22 7.74
CA ALA A 20 -0.93 -25.27 8.01
C ALA A 20 -0.37 -23.87 8.35
N LEU A 21 -0.79 -22.84 7.60
CA LEU A 21 -0.45 -21.45 7.90
C LEU A 21 -1.00 -21.02 9.26
N PHE A 22 -2.26 -21.35 9.58
CA PHE A 22 -2.81 -21.13 10.90
C PHE A 22 -1.96 -21.79 11.98
N ALA A 23 -1.61 -23.07 11.84
CA ALA A 23 -0.81 -23.79 12.82
C ALA A 23 0.58 -23.16 12.99
N VAL A 24 1.28 -22.84 11.89
CA VAL A 24 2.60 -22.20 11.92
C VAL A 24 2.56 -20.82 12.59
N LEU A 25 1.53 -20.02 12.30
CA LEU A 25 1.39 -18.68 12.88
C LEU A 25 0.92 -18.72 14.34
N ALA A 26 -0.01 -19.62 14.68
CA ALA A 26 -0.56 -19.72 16.04
C ALA A 26 0.41 -20.39 17.02
N LEU A 27 1.07 -21.48 16.62
CA LEU A 27 2.09 -22.16 17.44
C LEU A 27 3.36 -21.32 17.53
N GLY A 28 3.75 -20.69 16.42
CA GLY A 28 4.88 -19.76 16.37
C GLY A 28 4.57 -18.37 16.90
N ALA A 29 3.35 -18.08 17.37
CA ALA A 29 2.92 -16.73 17.74
C ALA A 29 3.93 -15.96 18.62
N PRO A 30 4.44 -16.53 19.74
CA PRO A 30 5.42 -15.81 20.56
C PRO A 30 6.74 -15.55 19.82
N LEU A 31 7.18 -16.46 18.94
CA LEU A 31 8.40 -16.29 18.13
C LEU A 31 8.21 -15.20 17.08
N TRP A 32 7.07 -15.20 16.39
CA TRP A 32 6.75 -14.20 15.37
C TRP A 32 6.63 -12.81 15.97
N VAL A 33 5.96 -12.66 17.11
CA VAL A 33 5.85 -11.37 17.79
C VAL A 33 7.23 -10.92 18.29
N ARG A 34 8.06 -11.82 18.83
CA ARG A 34 9.43 -11.47 19.22
C ARG A 34 10.31 -11.05 18.04
N LEU A 35 10.09 -11.62 16.86
CA LEU A 35 10.82 -11.26 15.65
C LEU A 35 10.34 -9.92 15.06
N ILE A 36 9.03 -9.68 15.06
CA ILE A 36 8.42 -8.48 14.45
C ILE A 36 8.39 -7.28 15.41
N GLY A 37 8.31 -7.53 16.72
CA GLY A 37 8.17 -6.49 17.73
C GLY A 37 9.13 -6.65 18.91
N PRO A 38 10.43 -6.90 18.73
CA PRO A 38 11.37 -7.12 19.83
C PRO A 38 11.48 -5.94 20.82
N GLY A 39 11.09 -4.74 20.40
CA GLY A 39 11.07 -3.53 21.26
C GLY A 39 9.79 -3.38 22.10
N LEU A 40 8.85 -4.33 22.03
CA LEU A 40 7.65 -4.31 22.87
C LEU A 40 8.00 -4.70 24.31
N ASP A 41 7.24 -4.15 25.26
CA ASP A 41 7.30 -4.58 26.66
C ASP A 41 6.74 -6.00 26.83
N ALA A 42 6.94 -6.59 28.02
CA ALA A 42 6.55 -7.98 28.26
C ALA A 42 5.02 -8.19 28.21
N GLU A 43 4.23 -7.20 28.64
CA GLU A 43 2.77 -7.28 28.65
C GLU A 43 2.21 -7.14 27.23
N ALA A 44 2.62 -6.14 26.45
CA ALA A 44 2.16 -6.03 25.06
C ALA A 44 2.67 -7.19 24.18
N HIS A 45 3.83 -7.78 24.50
CA HIS A 45 4.28 -9.00 23.85
C HIS A 45 3.31 -10.16 24.04
N ALA A 46 2.82 -10.38 25.26
CA ALA A 46 1.88 -11.44 25.58
C ALA A 46 0.52 -11.20 24.92
N GLU A 47 0.03 -9.96 24.99
CA GLU A 47 -1.23 -9.54 24.37
C GLU A 47 -1.19 -9.67 22.84
N ALA A 48 -0.13 -9.18 22.20
CA ALA A 48 0.08 -9.31 20.76
C ALA A 48 0.17 -10.78 20.32
N ALA A 49 0.80 -11.65 21.12
CA ALA A 49 0.88 -13.08 20.82
C ALA A 49 -0.50 -13.77 20.94
N ALA A 50 -1.32 -13.38 21.93
CA ALA A 50 -2.69 -13.86 22.05
C ALA A 50 -3.56 -13.40 20.86
N ASN A 51 -3.46 -12.12 20.49
CA ASN A 51 -4.18 -11.55 19.36
C ASN A 51 -3.75 -12.17 18.02
N LEU A 52 -2.46 -12.46 17.86
CA LEU A 52 -1.93 -13.11 16.65
C LEU A 52 -2.51 -14.52 16.45
N ARG A 53 -2.84 -15.26 17.52
CA ARG A 53 -3.49 -16.58 17.39
C ARG A 53 -4.90 -16.47 16.79
N TRP A 54 -5.67 -15.46 17.21
CA TRP A 54 -6.98 -15.17 16.62
C TRP A 54 -6.85 -14.69 15.17
N LEU A 55 -5.90 -13.79 14.89
CA LEU A 55 -5.65 -13.32 13.53
C LEU A 55 -5.14 -14.44 12.61
N ALA A 56 -4.35 -15.38 13.13
CA ALA A 56 -3.91 -16.56 12.39
C ALA A 56 -5.10 -17.44 11.97
N ALA A 57 -6.16 -17.50 12.79
CA ALA A 57 -7.37 -18.27 12.48
C ALA A 57 -8.14 -17.69 11.27
N CYS A 58 -7.84 -16.45 10.85
CA CYS A 58 -8.37 -15.88 9.61
C CYS A 58 -7.73 -16.48 8.35
N ALA A 59 -6.54 -17.08 8.43
CA ALA A 59 -5.77 -17.54 7.26
C ALA A 59 -6.52 -18.58 6.41
N PRO A 60 -7.16 -19.63 6.97
CA PRO A 60 -7.99 -20.54 6.18
C PRO A 60 -9.13 -19.81 5.46
N GLY A 61 -9.82 -18.88 6.14
CA GLY A 61 -10.90 -18.09 5.54
C GLY A 61 -10.41 -17.27 4.34
N LEU A 62 -9.28 -16.57 4.50
CA LEU A 62 -8.68 -15.74 3.44
C LEU A 62 -8.27 -16.58 2.21
N VAL A 63 -7.66 -17.74 2.43
CA VAL A 63 -7.27 -18.65 1.35
C VAL A 63 -8.50 -19.20 0.62
N MET A 64 -9.54 -19.61 1.36
CA MET A 64 -10.77 -20.13 0.79
C MET A 64 -11.55 -19.07 0.01
N HIS A 65 -11.65 -17.84 0.54
CA HIS A 65 -12.23 -16.70 -0.17
C HIS A 65 -11.51 -16.45 -1.50
N GLY A 66 -10.16 -16.48 -1.50
CA GLY A 66 -9.36 -16.37 -2.72
C GLY A 66 -9.70 -17.45 -3.74
N LEU A 67 -9.75 -18.71 -3.32
CA LEU A 67 -10.12 -19.84 -4.19
C LEU A 67 -11.53 -19.68 -4.78
N PHE A 68 -12.51 -19.31 -3.96
CA PHE A 68 -13.90 -19.14 -4.37
C PHE A 68 -14.11 -17.94 -5.30
N SER A 69 -13.25 -16.93 -5.20
CA SER A 69 -13.29 -15.75 -6.07
C SER A 69 -12.85 -16.05 -7.50
N ILE A 70 -11.89 -16.97 -7.71
CA ILE A 70 -11.35 -17.32 -9.04
C ILE A 70 -12.43 -17.68 -10.07
N PRO A 71 -13.34 -18.66 -9.83
CA PRO A 71 -14.35 -19.04 -10.81
C PRO A 71 -15.39 -17.95 -11.07
N LEU A 72 -15.65 -17.09 -10.07
CA LEU A 72 -16.58 -15.96 -10.19
C LEU A 72 -15.98 -14.85 -11.06
N GLN A 73 -14.73 -14.47 -10.80
CA GLN A 73 -14.00 -13.47 -11.57
C GLN A 73 -13.77 -13.93 -13.02
N ALA A 74 -13.50 -15.22 -13.25
CA ALA A 74 -13.40 -15.80 -14.59
C ALA A 74 -14.70 -15.70 -15.40
N ARG A 75 -15.85 -15.61 -14.71
CA ARG A 75 -17.19 -15.42 -15.32
C ARG A 75 -17.67 -13.96 -15.27
N GLN A 76 -16.75 -13.02 -15.10
CA GLN A 76 -17.03 -11.58 -15.03
C GLN A 76 -17.96 -11.17 -13.86
N ARG A 77 -18.10 -12.01 -12.83
CA ARG A 77 -18.87 -11.69 -11.62
C ARG A 77 -17.93 -11.11 -10.57
N PHE A 78 -17.62 -9.81 -10.68
CA PHE A 78 -16.65 -9.13 -9.82
C PHE A 78 -17.26 -8.57 -8.52
N VAL A 79 -18.56 -8.24 -8.53
CA VAL A 79 -19.25 -7.61 -7.38
C VAL A 79 -19.22 -8.53 -6.15
N LEU A 80 -19.56 -9.81 -6.33
CA LEU A 80 -19.69 -10.74 -5.22
C LEU A 80 -18.34 -11.05 -4.53
N PRO A 81 -17.25 -11.33 -5.25
CA PRO A 81 -15.90 -11.36 -4.67
C PRO A 81 -15.46 -10.03 -4.06
N GLY A 82 -15.86 -8.89 -4.64
CA GLY A 82 -15.53 -7.56 -4.13
C GLY A 82 -16.17 -7.25 -2.77
N LEU A 83 -17.39 -7.74 -2.54
CA LEU A 83 -18.09 -7.61 -1.25
C LEU A 83 -17.35 -8.31 -0.10
N GLY A 84 -16.46 -9.26 -0.39
CA GLY A 84 -15.66 -9.94 0.63
C GLY A 84 -14.83 -8.98 1.48
N SER A 85 -14.26 -7.91 0.89
CA SER A 85 -13.51 -6.90 1.65
C SER A 85 -14.42 -6.13 2.63
N LEU A 86 -15.63 -5.77 2.20
CA LEU A 86 -16.60 -5.10 3.06
C LEU A 86 -17.02 -6.02 4.21
N LEU A 87 -17.34 -7.28 3.92
CA LEU A 87 -17.78 -8.26 4.91
C LEU A 87 -16.67 -8.67 5.88
N PHE A 88 -15.41 -8.64 5.46
CA PHE A 88 -14.28 -8.87 6.36
C PHE A 88 -14.10 -7.73 7.37
N ASN A 89 -14.30 -6.48 6.94
CA ASN A 89 -14.12 -5.30 7.79
C ASN A 89 -15.38 -4.92 8.59
N LEU A 90 -16.57 -5.40 8.21
CA LEU A 90 -17.83 -5.03 8.85
C LEU A 90 -17.89 -5.42 10.34
N PRO A 91 -17.53 -6.65 10.78
CA PRO A 91 -17.61 -7.00 12.20
C PRO A 91 -16.63 -6.20 13.09
N PRO A 92 -15.34 -6.01 12.73
CA PRO A 92 -14.45 -5.12 13.47
C PRO A 92 -14.98 -3.68 13.58
N VAL A 93 -15.55 -3.13 12.51
CA VAL A 93 -16.11 -1.78 12.51
C VAL A 93 -17.34 -1.68 13.41
N LEU A 94 -18.27 -2.65 13.34
CA LEU A 94 -19.44 -2.70 14.21
C LEU A 94 -19.04 -2.86 15.67
N TYR A 95 -18.05 -3.71 15.96
CA TYR A 95 -17.51 -3.90 17.30
C TYR A 95 -16.98 -2.57 17.88
N LEU A 96 -16.12 -1.88 17.12
CA LEU A 96 -15.57 -0.59 17.54
C LEU A 96 -16.65 0.49 17.68
N PHE A 97 -17.66 0.48 16.82
CA PHE A 97 -18.78 1.41 16.90
C PHE A 97 -19.64 1.20 18.16
N ILE A 98 -19.87 -0.06 18.56
CA ILE A 98 -20.70 -0.40 19.73
C ILE A 98 -19.92 -0.21 21.04
N ARG A 99 -18.66 -0.68 21.10
CA ARG A 99 -17.85 -0.64 22.33
C ARG A 99 -17.16 0.71 22.56
N GLY A 100 -16.88 1.47 21.50
CA GLY A 100 -16.19 2.75 21.60
C GLY A 100 -14.87 2.66 22.37
N SER A 101 -14.72 3.46 23.43
CA SER A 101 -13.53 3.53 24.28
C SER A 101 -13.34 2.31 25.19
N ALA A 102 -14.35 1.46 25.38
CA ALA A 102 -14.26 0.22 26.16
C ALA A 102 -13.91 -0.99 25.27
N SER A 103 -13.26 -0.75 24.13
CA SER A 103 -12.86 -1.79 23.19
C SER A 103 -11.62 -2.54 23.69
N ASP A 104 -11.70 -3.86 23.60
CA ASP A 104 -10.61 -4.78 23.95
C ASP A 104 -9.93 -5.29 22.67
N SER A 105 -8.60 -5.40 22.70
CA SER A 105 -7.81 -5.81 21.54
C SER A 105 -8.07 -7.28 21.15
N GLY A 106 -8.37 -8.14 22.12
CA GLY A 106 -8.71 -9.55 21.93
C GLY A 106 -10.08 -9.73 21.31
N GLU A 107 -11.09 -9.02 21.82
CA GLU A 107 -12.43 -8.97 21.21
C GLU A 107 -12.40 -8.41 19.77
N LEU A 108 -11.54 -7.42 19.52
CA LEU A 108 -11.30 -6.91 18.17
C LEU A 108 -10.66 -7.98 17.26
N ALA A 109 -9.68 -8.73 17.75
CA ALA A 109 -9.06 -9.83 16.99
C ALA A 109 -10.06 -10.95 16.66
N MET A 110 -10.93 -11.31 17.61
CA MET A 110 -12.03 -12.25 17.36
C MET A 110 -13.02 -11.75 16.31
N SER A 111 -13.28 -10.44 16.27
CA SER A 111 -14.15 -9.83 15.26
C SER A 111 -13.58 -9.97 13.84
N PHE A 112 -12.25 -9.93 13.68
CA PHE A 112 -11.62 -10.23 12.38
C PHE A 112 -11.79 -11.70 11.98
N PHE A 113 -11.74 -12.63 12.93
CA PHE A 113 -12.02 -14.03 12.65
C PHE A 113 -13.47 -14.21 12.16
N ALA A 114 -14.44 -13.59 12.84
CA ALA A 114 -15.83 -13.58 12.39
C ALA A 114 -15.97 -12.98 10.97
N GLY A 115 -15.25 -11.89 10.67
CA GLY A 115 -15.18 -11.30 9.33
C GLY A 115 -14.63 -12.24 8.27
N SER A 116 -13.61 -13.03 8.60
CA SER A 116 -13.02 -14.03 7.70
C SER A 116 -13.99 -15.17 7.34
N VAL A 117 -14.89 -15.52 8.25
CA VAL A 117 -15.96 -16.49 7.98
C VAL A 117 -17.06 -15.82 7.16
N LEU A 118 -17.48 -14.62 7.56
CA LEU A 118 -18.55 -13.86 6.93
C LEU A 118 -18.27 -13.57 5.45
N MET A 119 -17.04 -13.22 5.09
CA MET A 119 -16.67 -12.96 3.68
C MET A 119 -16.81 -14.19 2.78
N CYS A 120 -16.70 -15.41 3.32
CA CYS A 120 -16.84 -16.64 2.55
C CYS A 120 -18.30 -17.02 2.29
N LEU A 121 -19.21 -16.67 3.21
CA LEU A 121 -20.62 -17.12 3.16
C LEU A 121 -21.33 -16.79 1.84
N PRO A 122 -21.26 -15.55 1.29
CA PRO A 122 -21.95 -15.24 0.03
C PRO A 122 -21.40 -16.01 -1.17
N LEU A 123 -20.13 -16.44 -1.11
CA LEU A 123 -19.49 -17.16 -2.22
C LEU A 123 -19.87 -18.65 -2.24
N LEU A 124 -20.36 -19.21 -1.13
CA LEU A 124 -20.70 -20.63 -1.03
C LEU A 124 -21.82 -21.02 -2.00
N ALA A 125 -22.90 -20.24 -2.08
CA ALA A 125 -24.04 -20.58 -2.95
C ALA A 125 -23.67 -20.64 -4.46
N PRO A 126 -22.98 -19.62 -5.04
CA PRO A 126 -22.49 -19.71 -6.40
C PRO A 126 -21.49 -20.85 -6.62
N VAL A 127 -20.55 -21.04 -5.69
CA VAL A 127 -19.51 -22.07 -5.84
C VAL A 127 -20.10 -23.48 -5.75
N TRP A 128 -21.14 -23.68 -4.93
CA TRP A 128 -21.93 -24.90 -4.91
C TRP A 128 -22.64 -25.16 -6.24
N SER A 129 -23.24 -24.11 -6.85
CA SER A 129 -23.84 -24.21 -8.19
C SER A 129 -22.82 -24.55 -9.28
N PHE A 130 -21.55 -24.19 -9.08
CA PHE A 130 -20.45 -24.55 -9.97
C PHE A 130 -19.94 -25.98 -9.75
N GLY A 131 -20.54 -26.72 -8.82
CA GLY A 131 -20.23 -28.12 -8.53
C GLY A 131 -19.07 -28.29 -7.54
N TRP A 132 -18.76 -27.28 -6.73
CA TRP A 132 -17.90 -27.49 -5.57
C TRP A 132 -18.61 -28.37 -4.55
N ARG A 133 -17.92 -29.42 -4.12
CA ARG A 133 -18.35 -30.30 -3.03
C ARG A 133 -17.17 -30.49 -2.09
N PRO A 134 -17.26 -30.08 -0.81
CA PRO A 134 -16.12 -30.13 0.12
C PRO A 134 -15.57 -31.55 0.35
N TRP A 135 -16.37 -32.57 0.06
CA TRP A 135 -16.07 -33.98 0.30
C TRP A 135 -15.39 -34.69 -0.89
N GLN A 136 -15.22 -34.03 -2.04
CA GLN A 136 -14.62 -34.64 -3.23
C GLN A 136 -13.11 -34.34 -3.31
N VAL A 137 -12.28 -35.30 -2.89
CA VAL A 137 -10.81 -35.17 -2.89
C VAL A 137 -10.17 -35.66 -4.21
N THR A 138 -10.93 -36.39 -5.03
CA THR A 138 -10.47 -36.91 -6.33
C THR A 138 -10.62 -35.84 -7.42
N GLY A 139 -9.51 -35.28 -7.87
CA GLY A 139 -9.49 -34.36 -9.01
C GLY A 139 -8.09 -34.26 -9.61
N ASP A 140 -7.89 -33.27 -10.47
CA ASP A 140 -6.69 -33.16 -11.29
C ASP A 140 -5.40 -33.04 -10.45
N LYS A 141 -4.47 -33.98 -10.65
CA LYS A 141 -3.17 -34.02 -9.97
C LYS A 141 -2.25 -32.89 -10.43
N LEU A 142 -2.44 -32.39 -11.66
CA LEU A 142 -1.63 -31.34 -12.26
C LEU A 142 -2.11 -29.93 -11.88
N ALA A 143 -3.38 -29.76 -11.50
CA ALA A 143 -3.96 -28.46 -11.18
C ALA A 143 -3.16 -27.65 -10.14
N GLY A 144 -2.61 -28.31 -9.12
CA GLY A 144 -1.77 -27.65 -8.11
C GLY A 144 -0.42 -27.19 -8.65
N ARG A 145 0.25 -28.01 -9.47
CA ARG A 145 1.52 -27.66 -10.12
C ARG A 145 1.34 -26.56 -11.16
N GLU A 146 0.25 -26.60 -11.92
CA GLU A 146 -0.08 -25.57 -12.89
C GLU A 146 -0.35 -24.23 -12.19
N LEU A 147 -1.14 -24.23 -11.11
CA LEU A 147 -1.40 -23.03 -10.32
C LEU A 147 -0.11 -22.47 -9.73
N LEU A 148 0.72 -23.31 -9.10
CA LEU A 148 1.97 -22.88 -8.48
C LEU A 148 3.00 -22.40 -9.51
N GLY A 149 3.08 -23.04 -10.68
CA GLY A 149 3.97 -22.60 -11.76
C GLY A 149 3.61 -21.21 -12.30
N ARG A 150 2.32 -20.88 -12.37
CA ARG A 150 1.83 -19.58 -12.86
C ARG A 150 1.85 -18.48 -11.78
N ILE A 151 1.49 -18.83 -10.55
CA ILE A 151 1.36 -17.87 -9.44
C ILE A 151 2.65 -17.75 -8.61
N GLY A 152 3.55 -18.74 -8.67
CA GLY A 152 4.80 -18.77 -7.89
C GLY A 152 5.67 -17.52 -8.04
N PRO A 153 5.98 -17.04 -9.27
CA PRO A 153 6.72 -15.80 -9.47
C PRO A 153 6.02 -14.57 -8.88
N LEU A 154 4.69 -14.52 -8.99
CA LEU A 154 3.88 -13.43 -8.42
C LEU A 154 3.88 -13.47 -6.89
N LEU A 155 3.83 -14.67 -6.30
CA LEU A 155 3.97 -14.85 -4.85
C LEU A 155 5.35 -14.42 -4.37
N ALA A 156 6.42 -14.81 -5.07
CA ALA A 156 7.78 -14.41 -4.70
C ALA A 156 7.94 -12.89 -4.73
N SER A 157 7.43 -12.23 -5.78
CA SER A 157 7.41 -10.76 -5.86
C SER A 157 6.61 -10.14 -4.72
N ASN A 158 5.42 -10.68 -4.41
CA ASN A 158 4.58 -10.15 -3.35
C ASN A 158 5.21 -10.37 -1.97
N VAL A 159 5.88 -11.51 -1.73
CA VAL A 159 6.63 -11.77 -0.49
C VAL A 159 7.77 -10.78 -0.32
N ALA A 160 8.49 -10.41 -1.40
CA ALA A 160 9.53 -9.39 -1.32
C ALA A 160 8.95 -8.02 -0.92
N SER A 161 7.83 -7.60 -1.54
CA SER A 161 7.17 -6.33 -1.21
C SER A 161 6.59 -6.31 0.21
N GLN A 162 5.94 -7.41 0.64
CA GLN A 162 5.43 -7.53 2.00
C GLN A 162 6.55 -7.66 3.03
N GLY A 163 7.68 -8.28 2.66
CA GLY A 163 8.87 -8.39 3.50
C GLY A 163 9.45 -7.02 3.85
N LEU A 164 9.50 -6.09 2.90
CA LEU A 164 9.90 -4.71 3.15
C LEU A 164 8.94 -4.01 4.13
N ALA A 165 7.62 -4.20 3.97
CA ALA A 165 6.63 -3.66 4.89
C ALA A 165 6.74 -4.28 6.31
N LEU A 166 7.10 -5.56 6.42
CA LEU A 166 7.37 -6.22 7.69
C LEU A 166 8.66 -5.69 8.34
N LEU A 167 9.73 -5.50 7.56
CA LEU A 167 10.97 -4.89 8.03
C LEU A 167 10.73 -3.49 8.59
N GLU A 168 9.89 -2.71 7.92
CA GLU A 168 9.48 -1.39 8.41
C GLU A 168 8.77 -1.45 9.75
N ARG A 169 7.81 -2.36 9.92
CA ARG A 169 7.10 -2.54 11.19
C ARG A 169 8.04 -2.99 12.30
N LEU A 170 8.99 -3.86 11.96
CA LEU A 170 10.04 -4.31 12.88
C LEU A 170 10.87 -3.14 13.37
N ILE A 171 11.29 -2.26 12.47
CA ILE A 171 12.11 -1.10 12.84
C ILE A 171 11.27 -0.06 13.59
N ALA A 172 10.01 0.14 13.19
CA ALA A 172 9.08 0.98 13.94
C ALA A 172 8.88 0.47 15.38
N SER A 173 8.84 -0.84 15.61
CA SER A 173 8.70 -1.39 16.97
C SER A 173 9.87 -1.05 17.91
N TYR A 174 11.07 -0.80 17.39
CA TYR A 174 12.22 -0.37 18.18
C TYR A 174 12.19 1.11 18.56
N LEU A 175 11.31 1.91 17.95
CA LEU A 175 11.26 3.37 18.11
C LEU A 175 10.31 3.82 19.22
N GLY A 176 9.66 2.88 19.92
CA GLY A 176 8.79 3.14 21.07
C GLY A 176 7.36 2.63 20.91
N GLU A 177 6.61 2.67 22.02
CA GLU A 177 5.22 2.25 22.05
C GLU A 177 4.34 3.07 21.09
N GLY A 178 3.46 2.39 20.36
CA GLY A 178 2.56 3.03 19.39
C GLY A 178 3.20 3.42 18.04
N ALA A 179 4.52 3.40 17.89
CA ALA A 179 5.24 3.71 16.64
C ALA A 179 4.69 2.96 15.41
N VAL A 180 4.44 1.66 15.56
CA VAL A 180 3.84 0.81 14.50
C VAL A 180 2.45 1.31 14.10
N THR A 181 1.64 1.72 15.08
CA THR A 181 0.30 2.27 14.87
C THR A 181 0.38 3.61 14.15
N TRP A 182 1.28 4.50 14.57
CA TRP A 182 1.51 5.80 13.94
C TRP A 182 1.93 5.68 12.48
N VAL A 183 2.89 4.81 12.17
CA VAL A 183 3.35 4.54 10.80
C VAL A 183 2.21 3.98 9.94
N ASN A 184 1.42 3.05 10.48
CA ASN A 184 0.30 2.46 9.76
C ASN A 184 -0.82 3.48 9.48
N LEU A 185 -1.11 4.37 10.44
CA LEU A 185 -2.08 5.45 10.28
C LEU A 185 -1.61 6.46 9.23
N ALA A 186 -0.36 6.93 9.32
CA ALA A 186 0.22 7.83 8.33
C ALA A 186 0.12 7.24 6.91
N ARG A 187 0.45 5.96 6.73
CA ARG A 187 0.33 5.26 5.44
C ARG A 187 -1.09 5.25 4.89
N LYS A 188 -2.11 5.05 5.73
CA LYS A 188 -3.50 5.07 5.30
C LYS A 188 -3.92 6.45 4.79
N LEU A 189 -3.48 7.52 5.43
CA LEU A 189 -3.81 8.89 5.03
C LEU A 189 -3.19 9.28 3.67
N ILE A 190 -1.95 8.86 3.40
CA ILE A 190 -1.27 9.13 2.11
C ILE A 190 -1.95 8.43 0.92
N ASN A 191 -2.61 7.29 1.16
CA ASN A 191 -3.24 6.52 0.09
C ASN A 191 -4.48 7.22 -0.52
N LEU A 192 -5.06 8.20 0.15
CA LEU A 192 -6.23 8.93 -0.35
C LEU A 192 -5.90 9.75 -1.63
N PRO A 193 -4.85 10.59 -1.66
CA PRO A 193 -4.39 11.25 -2.89
C PRO A 193 -4.03 10.32 -4.04
N LEU A 194 -3.52 9.12 -3.75
CA LEU A 194 -3.04 8.16 -4.76
C LEU A 194 -4.15 7.65 -5.70
N ILE A 195 -5.41 7.70 -5.27
CA ILE A 195 -6.56 7.27 -6.09
C ILE A 195 -6.71 8.16 -7.33
N ALA A 196 -6.54 9.48 -7.20
CA ALA A 196 -6.60 10.41 -8.32
C ALA A 196 -5.46 10.21 -9.33
N LEU A 197 -4.28 9.77 -8.85
CA LEU A 197 -3.13 9.44 -9.69
C LEU A 197 -3.36 8.17 -10.52
N MET A 198 -4.17 7.20 -10.03
CA MET A 198 -4.42 5.94 -10.74
C MET A 198 -5.24 6.14 -12.04
N SER A 199 -6.22 7.04 -12.05
CA SER A 199 -7.03 7.32 -13.25
C SER A 199 -6.21 7.98 -14.36
N LEU A 200 -5.40 8.99 -14.01
CA LEU A 200 -4.47 9.66 -14.92
C LEU A 200 -3.49 8.67 -15.57
N ASN A 201 -2.93 7.79 -14.76
CA ASN A 201 -2.00 6.73 -15.15
C ASN A 201 -2.59 5.75 -16.19
N GLN A 202 -3.88 5.43 -16.11
CA GLN A 202 -4.54 4.52 -17.06
C GLN A 202 -4.73 5.17 -18.44
N VAL A 203 -5.19 6.42 -18.48
CA VAL A 203 -5.42 7.16 -19.74
C VAL A 203 -4.12 7.37 -20.51
N LEU A 204 -3.07 7.83 -19.83
CA LEU A 204 -1.78 8.09 -20.43
C LEU A 204 -1.08 6.84 -20.96
N LEU A 205 -1.21 5.71 -20.26
CA LEU A 205 -0.70 4.42 -20.77
C LEU A 205 -1.40 4.01 -22.07
N GLY A 206 -2.72 4.19 -22.16
CA GLY A 206 -3.48 3.90 -23.37
C GLY A 206 -3.00 4.72 -24.56
N MET A 207 -2.75 6.02 -24.35
CA MET A 207 -2.22 6.92 -25.38
C MET A 207 -0.78 6.57 -25.78
N MET A 208 0.11 6.29 -24.82
CA MET A 208 1.52 5.96 -25.11
C MET A 208 1.69 4.61 -25.82
N SER A 209 0.76 3.68 -25.64
CA SER A 209 0.83 2.35 -26.26
C SER A 209 0.55 2.37 -27.77
N GLY A 210 -0.12 3.42 -28.27
CA GLY A 210 -0.38 3.63 -29.69
C GLY A 210 0.70 4.44 -30.43
N GLU A 211 1.62 5.06 -29.70
CA GLU A 211 2.58 6.04 -30.22
C GLU A 211 4.04 5.56 -30.09
N GLN A 212 4.92 6.01 -30.98
CA GLN A 212 6.34 5.64 -30.98
C GLN A 212 7.29 6.85 -31.04
N GLY A 213 8.55 6.66 -30.66
CA GLY A 213 9.60 7.67 -30.79
C GLY A 213 9.31 8.99 -30.06
N GLN A 214 9.43 10.12 -30.78
CA GLN A 214 9.33 11.47 -30.21
C GLN A 214 7.92 11.81 -29.70
N GLN A 215 6.86 11.32 -30.34
CA GLN A 215 5.48 11.56 -29.90
C GLN A 215 5.22 10.92 -28.54
N ARG A 216 5.70 9.70 -28.35
CA ARG A 216 5.62 9.01 -27.07
C ARG A 216 6.45 9.67 -25.97
N LEU A 217 7.64 10.19 -26.29
CA LEU A 217 8.44 10.98 -25.35
C LEU A 217 7.72 12.28 -24.95
N ALA A 218 7.05 12.95 -25.89
CA ALA A 218 6.23 14.12 -25.60
C ALA A 218 5.05 13.76 -24.68
N LEU A 219 4.40 12.62 -24.90
CA LEU A 219 3.37 12.10 -24.00
C LEU A 219 3.93 11.79 -22.61
N LEU A 220 5.14 11.21 -22.51
CA LEU A 220 5.81 10.99 -21.23
C LEU A 220 6.07 12.31 -20.50
N ARG A 221 6.62 13.32 -21.16
CA ARG A 221 6.85 14.65 -20.57
C ARG A 221 5.54 15.24 -20.04
N ARG A 222 4.48 15.25 -20.85
CA ARG A 222 3.13 15.68 -20.44
C ARG A 222 2.60 14.86 -19.26
N GLY A 223 2.86 13.56 -19.25
CA GLY A 223 2.48 12.67 -18.15
C GLY A 223 3.21 12.94 -16.84
N LEU A 224 4.51 13.27 -16.90
CA LEU A 224 5.31 13.67 -15.75
C LEU A 224 4.93 15.05 -15.23
N ASP A 225 4.63 15.99 -16.12
CA ASP A 225 4.11 17.31 -15.78
C ASP A 225 2.74 17.19 -15.07
N ALA A 226 1.83 16.37 -15.62
CA ALA A 226 0.53 16.09 -15.02
C ALA A 226 0.65 15.34 -13.68
N ALA A 227 1.58 14.38 -13.58
CA ALA A 227 1.87 13.68 -12.33
C ALA A 227 2.32 14.66 -11.24
N THR A 228 3.29 15.54 -11.57
CA THR A 228 3.78 16.58 -10.66
C THR A 228 2.70 17.59 -10.29
N LEU A 229 1.91 18.04 -11.27
CA LEU A 229 0.78 18.96 -11.08
C LEU A 229 -0.24 18.43 -10.09
N LEU A 230 -0.46 17.11 -10.05
CA LEU A 230 -1.42 16.48 -9.15
C LEU A 230 -0.80 16.10 -7.80
N SER A 231 0.40 15.54 -7.80
CA SER A 231 1.04 15.03 -6.59
C SER A 231 1.64 16.13 -5.72
N LEU A 232 2.19 17.20 -6.30
CA LEU A 232 2.91 18.22 -5.56
C LEU A 232 1.98 19.08 -4.68
N PRO A 233 0.84 19.61 -5.18
CA PRO A 233 -0.12 20.29 -4.33
C PRO A 233 -0.72 19.39 -3.25
N ALA A 234 -0.96 18.11 -3.58
CA ALA A 234 -1.47 17.15 -2.62
C ALA A 234 -0.46 16.89 -1.48
N ALA A 235 0.81 16.67 -1.80
CA ALA A 235 1.87 16.50 -0.82
C ALA A 235 2.06 17.77 0.03
N LEU A 236 2.06 18.94 -0.60
CA LEU A 236 2.17 20.24 0.08
C LEU A 236 1.01 20.48 1.05
N GLY A 237 -0.22 20.23 0.60
CA GLY A 237 -1.41 20.34 1.43
C GLY A 237 -1.37 19.36 2.60
N LEU A 238 -0.96 18.11 2.38
CA LEU A 238 -0.79 17.12 3.45
C LEU A 238 0.28 17.53 4.47
N ILE A 239 1.43 18.04 4.04
CA ILE A 239 2.48 18.53 4.95
C ILE A 239 1.95 19.69 5.78
N GLY A 240 1.39 20.70 5.14
CA GLY A 240 0.91 21.91 5.81
C GLY A 240 -0.30 21.67 6.71
N ALA A 241 -1.23 20.81 6.30
CA ALA A 241 -2.45 20.49 7.05
C ALA A 241 -2.28 19.32 8.03
N SER A 242 -1.11 18.68 8.08
CA SER A 242 -0.93 17.44 8.87
C SER A 242 -1.36 17.57 10.33
N PRO A 243 -1.04 18.65 11.08
CA PRO A 243 -1.45 18.75 12.49
C PRO A 243 -2.97 18.85 12.64
N VAL A 244 -3.61 19.67 11.83
CA VAL A 244 -5.07 19.85 11.88
C VAL A 244 -5.83 18.62 11.40
N LEU A 245 -5.33 17.93 10.36
CA LEU A 245 -5.94 16.69 9.89
C LEU A 245 -5.96 15.64 11.00
N ILE A 246 -4.89 15.55 11.78
CA ILE A 246 -4.81 14.62 12.90
C ILE A 246 -5.71 15.07 14.04
N HIS A 247 -5.73 16.36 14.36
CA HIS A 247 -6.64 16.91 15.37
C HIS A 247 -8.12 16.64 15.03
N LEU A 248 -8.52 16.80 13.76
CA LEU A 248 -9.90 16.59 13.31
C LEU A 248 -10.28 15.11 13.19
N LEU A 249 -9.38 14.27 12.65
CA LEU A 249 -9.67 12.86 12.42
C LEU A 249 -9.46 12.00 13.67
N MET A 250 -8.59 12.44 14.58
CA MET A 250 -8.15 11.68 15.75
C MET A 250 -7.97 12.60 16.98
N PRO A 251 -9.04 13.27 17.46
CA PRO A 251 -8.94 14.26 18.56
C PRO A 251 -8.46 13.68 19.89
N THR A 252 -8.60 12.37 20.10
CA THR A 252 -8.08 11.66 21.28
C THR A 252 -6.58 11.39 21.21
N GLN A 253 -5.98 11.48 20.02
CA GLN A 253 -4.55 11.36 19.80
C GLN A 253 -3.97 12.78 19.76
N SER A 254 -3.03 13.08 20.65
CA SER A 254 -2.51 14.45 20.80
C SER A 254 -1.98 14.99 19.47
N ALA A 255 -2.47 16.17 19.06
CA ALA A 255 -1.90 16.92 17.94
C ALA A 255 -0.40 17.26 18.15
N ASP A 256 0.05 17.27 19.41
CA ASP A 256 1.46 17.41 19.80
C ASP A 256 2.27 16.10 19.72
N GLY A 257 1.64 15.00 19.30
CA GLY A 257 2.30 13.71 19.13
C GLY A 257 3.24 13.66 17.92
N PRO A 258 3.98 12.56 17.70
CA PRO A 258 4.89 12.43 16.56
C PRO A 258 4.17 12.24 15.21
N LEU A 259 2.86 11.98 15.21
CA LEU A 259 2.09 11.63 14.01
C LEU A 259 2.03 12.73 12.94
N PRO A 260 1.85 14.03 13.24
CA PRO A 260 1.84 15.08 12.22
C PRO A 260 3.15 15.21 11.48
N ALA A 261 4.26 15.24 12.24
CA ALA A 261 5.60 15.26 11.65
C ALA A 261 5.84 14.01 10.80
N LEU A 262 5.41 12.84 11.27
CA LEU A 262 5.51 11.58 10.54
C LEU A 262 4.71 11.63 9.23
N LEU A 263 3.46 12.12 9.27
CA LEU A 263 2.60 12.29 8.09
C LEU A 263 3.22 13.25 7.08
N ALA A 264 3.79 14.38 7.54
CA ALA A 264 4.49 15.33 6.69
C ALA A 264 5.70 14.68 5.99
N TRP A 265 6.53 13.94 6.73
CA TRP A 265 7.67 13.23 6.15
C TRP A 265 7.26 12.20 5.10
N PHE A 266 6.20 11.46 5.38
CA PHE A 266 5.66 10.45 4.50
C PHE A 266 4.93 11.00 3.27
N ALA A 267 4.54 12.28 3.25
CA ALA A 267 4.01 12.95 2.07
C ALA A 267 5.12 13.29 1.05
N THR A 268 6.38 13.45 1.47
CA THR A 268 7.50 13.78 0.58
C THR A 268 7.77 12.74 -0.51
N PRO A 269 7.83 11.42 -0.21
CA PRO A 269 7.97 10.37 -1.23
C PRO A 269 6.85 10.34 -2.28
N LEU A 270 5.68 10.92 -2.01
CA LEU A 270 4.51 10.85 -2.90
C LEU A 270 4.81 11.41 -4.30
N VAL A 271 5.47 12.57 -4.35
CA VAL A 271 5.77 13.27 -5.61
C VAL A 271 6.71 12.44 -6.48
N PHE A 272 7.77 11.89 -5.89
CA PHE A 272 8.71 11.04 -6.60
C PHE A 272 8.11 9.67 -6.93
N GLY A 273 7.20 9.15 -6.10
CA GLY A 273 6.48 7.91 -6.36
C GLY A 273 5.55 8.02 -7.59
N ALA A 274 4.92 9.18 -7.78
CA ALA A 274 4.11 9.46 -8.95
C ALA A 274 4.93 9.37 -10.26
N TRP A 275 6.18 9.85 -10.24
CA TRP A 275 7.10 9.72 -11.36
C TRP A 275 7.48 8.27 -11.66
N ASN A 276 7.77 7.46 -10.63
CA ASN A 276 8.09 6.04 -10.81
C ASN A 276 6.97 5.30 -11.54
N ALA A 277 5.71 5.55 -11.16
CA ALA A 277 4.56 4.93 -11.82
C ALA A 277 4.48 5.29 -13.31
N MET A 278 4.80 6.54 -13.68
CA MET A 278 4.75 7.00 -15.06
C MET A 278 5.94 6.48 -15.89
N LEU A 279 7.14 6.49 -15.32
CA LEU A 279 8.34 5.93 -15.96
C LEU A 279 8.24 4.41 -16.15
N ALA A 280 7.62 3.69 -15.22
CA ALA A 280 7.33 2.27 -15.34
C ALA A 280 6.35 2.00 -16.49
N ARG A 281 5.28 2.80 -16.61
CA ARG A 281 4.33 2.73 -17.73
C ARG A 281 4.97 3.01 -19.08
N TYR A 282 5.91 3.96 -19.12
CA TYR A 282 6.71 4.20 -20.31
C TYR A 282 7.62 3.01 -20.66
N ALA A 283 8.06 2.16 -19.74
CA ALA A 283 8.74 0.91 -20.11
C ALA A 283 7.75 -0.19 -20.55
N TYR A 284 6.59 -0.27 -19.90
CA TYR A 284 5.55 -1.24 -20.25
C TYR A 284 4.99 -1.02 -21.65
N ALA A 285 4.80 0.24 -22.06
CA ALA A 285 4.34 0.57 -23.41
C ALA A 285 5.34 0.17 -24.51
N SER A 286 6.61 -0.14 -24.19
CA SER A 286 7.61 -0.64 -25.16
C SER A 286 7.75 -2.16 -25.09
N GLY A 287 6.88 -2.82 -24.32
CA GLY A 287 6.90 -4.27 -24.12
C GLY A 287 7.93 -4.75 -23.09
N ASP A 288 8.71 -3.86 -22.46
CA ASP A 288 9.67 -4.25 -21.43
C ASP A 288 9.01 -4.30 -20.05
N THR A 289 8.59 -5.50 -19.67
CA THR A 289 8.01 -5.78 -18.35
C THR A 289 9.06 -6.08 -17.27
N ARG A 290 10.31 -6.31 -17.66
CA ARG A 290 11.38 -6.74 -16.74
C ARG A 290 12.16 -5.56 -16.18
N LEU A 291 12.33 -4.50 -16.97
CA LEU A 291 13.06 -3.31 -16.56
C LEU A 291 12.44 -2.61 -15.34
N PRO A 292 11.11 -2.32 -15.30
CA PRO A 292 10.51 -1.70 -14.13
C PRO A 292 10.63 -2.54 -12.88
N LEU A 293 10.35 -3.85 -12.99
CA LEU A 293 10.46 -4.78 -11.88
C LEU A 293 11.88 -4.79 -11.29
N ARG A 294 12.92 -4.85 -12.12
CA ARG A 294 14.32 -4.82 -11.64
C ARG A 294 14.67 -3.50 -10.95
N CYS A 295 14.20 -2.37 -11.48
CA CYS A 295 14.45 -1.07 -10.87
C CYS A 295 13.73 -0.92 -9.53
N GLU A 296 12.47 -1.37 -9.44
CA GLU A 296 11.69 -1.37 -8.20
C GLU A 296 12.31 -2.29 -7.14
N LEU A 297 12.81 -3.47 -7.52
CA LEU A 297 13.50 -4.37 -6.60
C LEU A 297 14.82 -3.77 -6.08
N LEU A 298 15.61 -3.14 -6.95
CA LEU A 298 16.84 -2.46 -6.53
C LEU A 298 16.54 -1.26 -5.62
N GLY A 299 15.54 -0.45 -5.95
CA GLY A 299 15.12 0.67 -5.11
C GLY A 299 14.54 0.22 -3.77
N SER A 300 13.78 -0.88 -3.76
CA SER A 300 13.30 -1.53 -2.53
C SER A 300 14.45 -2.09 -1.68
N GLY A 301 15.52 -2.60 -2.32
CA GLY A 301 16.74 -3.02 -1.64
C GLY A 301 17.47 -1.86 -0.98
N VAL A 302 17.58 -0.71 -1.66
CA VAL A 302 18.13 0.52 -1.05
C VAL A 302 17.24 1.03 0.06
N ASN A 303 15.90 1.00 -0.11
CA ASN A 303 14.97 1.34 0.96
C ASN A 303 15.23 0.46 2.19
N ALA A 304 15.29 -0.87 2.02
CA ALA A 304 15.58 -1.80 3.11
C ALA A 304 16.91 -1.48 3.82
N LEU A 305 17.96 -1.17 3.08
CA LEU A 305 19.27 -0.82 3.64
C LEU A 305 19.22 0.49 4.43
N LEU A 306 18.61 1.53 3.86
CA LEU A 306 18.43 2.82 4.55
C LEU A 306 17.51 2.69 5.76
N LEU A 307 16.52 1.81 5.69
CA LEU A 307 15.56 1.58 6.77
C LEU A 307 16.25 0.98 7.99
N VAL A 308 17.29 0.16 7.81
CA VAL A 308 18.09 -0.35 8.93
C VAL A 308 18.98 0.74 9.55
N LEU A 309 19.44 1.72 8.76
CA LEU A 309 20.43 2.72 9.19
C LEU A 309 19.80 4.02 9.71
N LEU A 310 18.90 4.64 8.93
CA LEU A 310 18.41 6.00 9.18
C LEU A 310 17.55 6.12 10.45
N PRO A 311 16.62 5.20 10.75
CA PRO A 311 15.82 5.26 11.96
C PRO A 311 16.64 5.21 13.25
N TYR A 312 17.83 4.61 13.23
CA TYR A 312 18.74 4.62 14.39
C TYR A 312 19.23 6.04 14.73
N PHE A 313 19.45 6.88 13.72
CA PHE A 313 19.94 8.25 13.92
C PHE A 313 18.82 9.30 14.00
N LEU A 314 17.73 9.09 13.25
CA LEU A 314 16.69 10.09 13.02
C LEU A 314 15.34 9.73 13.65
N GLY A 315 15.21 8.55 14.26
CA GLY A 315 13.96 8.07 14.83
C GLY A 315 12.89 7.80 13.77
N LEU A 316 11.64 8.13 14.08
CA LEU A 316 10.46 7.91 13.22
C LEU A 316 10.58 8.53 11.80
N PRO A 317 11.05 9.79 11.63
CA PRO A 317 11.33 10.36 10.31
C PRO A 317 12.28 9.53 9.43
N GLY A 318 13.20 8.77 10.05
CA GLY A 318 14.14 7.92 9.34
C GLY A 318 13.46 6.86 8.46
N ILE A 319 12.26 6.41 8.84
CA ILE A 319 11.46 5.44 8.07
C ILE A 319 10.98 6.07 6.75
N ALA A 320 10.42 7.27 6.82
CA ALA A 320 9.95 8.00 5.65
C ALA A 320 11.10 8.42 4.73
N LEU A 321 12.26 8.77 5.29
CA LEU A 321 13.47 9.08 4.53
C LEU A 321 14.06 7.86 3.82
N ALA A 322 14.02 6.68 4.44
CA ALA A 322 14.41 5.43 3.78
C ALA A 322 13.51 5.15 2.55
N ALA A 323 12.19 5.35 2.70
CA ALA A 323 11.24 5.24 1.60
C ALA A 323 11.54 6.26 0.49
N LEU A 324 11.84 7.51 0.85
CA LEU A 324 12.26 8.55 -0.10
C LEU A 324 13.50 8.13 -0.89
N GLY A 325 14.53 7.62 -0.21
CA GLY A 325 15.77 7.14 -0.84
C GLY A 325 15.51 6.02 -1.85
N GLY A 326 14.70 5.02 -1.48
CA GLY A 326 14.33 3.94 -2.40
C GLY A 326 13.57 4.42 -3.64
N VAL A 327 12.63 5.35 -3.46
CA VAL A 327 11.85 5.94 -4.54
C VAL A 327 12.73 6.78 -5.48
N ILE A 328 13.70 7.54 -4.95
CA ILE A 328 14.65 8.33 -5.74
C ILE A 328 15.55 7.40 -6.56
N VAL A 329 16.12 6.36 -5.94
CA VAL A 329 16.97 5.39 -6.66
C VAL A 329 16.19 4.70 -7.78
N THR A 330 14.94 4.29 -7.52
CA THR A 330 14.08 3.69 -8.55
C THR A 330 13.89 4.64 -9.74
N ASN A 331 13.62 5.93 -9.48
CA ASN A 331 13.45 6.94 -10.53
C ASN A 331 14.71 7.10 -11.36
N LEU A 332 15.86 7.27 -10.69
CA LEU A 332 17.15 7.46 -11.36
C LEU A 332 17.51 6.25 -12.23
N LEU A 333 17.29 5.03 -11.72
CA LEU A 333 17.51 3.81 -12.48
C LEU A 333 16.58 3.72 -13.69
N LEU A 334 15.30 4.04 -13.54
CA LEU A 334 14.33 4.07 -14.63
C LEU A 334 14.71 5.10 -15.70
N MET A 335 15.14 6.30 -15.30
CA MET A 335 15.58 7.34 -16.23
C MET A 335 16.89 6.95 -16.93
N GLN A 336 17.86 6.40 -16.20
CA GLN A 336 19.15 6.02 -16.74
C GLN A 336 19.02 4.88 -17.76
N ARG A 337 18.28 3.82 -17.40
CA ARG A 337 18.10 2.64 -18.26
C ARG A 337 17.30 2.94 -19.52
N GLN A 338 16.43 3.94 -19.48
CA GLN A 338 15.64 4.39 -20.63
C GLN A 338 16.28 5.59 -21.37
N GLN A 339 17.51 5.98 -20.99
CA GLN A 339 18.25 7.12 -21.56
C GLN A 339 17.50 8.47 -21.50
N LEU A 340 16.68 8.65 -20.47
CA LEU A 340 15.83 9.81 -20.26
C LEU A 340 16.51 10.94 -19.46
N LEU A 341 17.65 10.68 -18.82
CA LEU A 341 18.33 11.65 -17.94
C LEU A 341 18.65 12.99 -18.62
N GLY A 342 19.04 12.95 -19.91
CA GLY A 342 19.31 14.15 -20.71
C GLY A 342 18.11 14.66 -21.51
N GLN A 343 17.00 13.90 -21.52
CA GLN A 343 15.80 14.22 -22.30
C GLN A 343 14.69 14.83 -21.45
N LEU A 344 14.78 14.73 -20.13
CA LEU A 344 13.78 15.24 -19.19
C LEU A 344 14.36 16.43 -18.41
N GLY A 345 13.54 17.47 -18.19
CA GLY A 345 13.85 18.60 -17.29
C GLY A 345 13.72 18.23 -15.81
N TRP A 346 14.09 17.00 -15.43
CA TRP A 346 13.92 16.47 -14.09
C TRP A 346 14.62 17.27 -12.98
N PRO A 347 15.84 17.85 -13.14
CA PRO A 347 16.49 18.52 -12.02
C PRO A 347 15.73 19.79 -11.61
N LEU A 348 15.11 20.48 -12.57
CA LEU A 348 14.29 21.66 -12.30
C LEU A 348 13.00 21.29 -11.57
N GLN A 349 12.28 20.26 -12.03
CA GLN A 349 11.02 19.84 -11.40
C GLN A 349 11.24 19.26 -10.01
N TRP A 350 12.32 18.49 -9.81
CA TRP A 350 12.69 17.95 -8.50
C TRP A 350 13.18 19.04 -7.55
N GLY A 351 14.00 19.98 -8.03
CA GLY A 351 14.46 21.13 -7.25
C GLY A 351 13.29 22.00 -6.79
N LEU A 352 12.36 22.31 -7.68
CA LEU A 352 11.15 23.07 -7.35
C LEU A 352 10.25 22.31 -6.36
N SER A 353 10.09 20.99 -6.54
CA SER A 353 9.36 20.16 -5.58
C SER A 353 10.00 20.19 -4.21
N ALA A 354 11.32 20.05 -4.11
CA ALA A 354 12.05 20.09 -2.84
C ALA A 354 11.91 21.44 -2.14
N VAL A 355 12.02 22.56 -2.89
CA VAL A 355 11.84 23.91 -2.34
C VAL A 355 10.42 24.12 -1.83
N LEU A 356 9.41 23.73 -2.59
CA LEU A 356 8.01 23.92 -2.20
C LEU A 356 7.58 23.03 -1.02
N LEU A 357 8.04 21.78 -0.98
CA LEU A 357 7.81 20.89 0.17
C LEU A 357 8.55 21.40 1.42
N GLY A 358 9.78 21.91 1.26
CA GLY A 358 10.54 22.55 2.33
C GLY A 358 9.85 23.81 2.86
N PHE A 359 9.31 24.65 1.99
CA PHE A 359 8.50 25.81 2.37
C PHE A 359 7.31 25.40 3.25
N ALA A 360 6.58 24.36 2.85
CA ALA A 360 5.43 23.86 3.62
C ALA A 360 5.84 23.31 4.99
N ALA A 361 6.96 22.58 5.06
CA ALA A 361 7.48 22.05 6.32
C ALA A 361 7.94 23.14 7.30
N VAL A 362 8.52 24.25 6.80
CA VAL A 362 9.06 25.32 7.66
C VAL A 362 8.02 26.36 8.03
N ILE A 363 7.06 26.67 7.14
CA ILE A 363 6.16 27.82 7.31
C ILE A 363 4.73 27.38 7.63
N LEU A 364 4.22 26.30 7.01
CA LEU A 364 2.83 25.88 7.20
C LEU A 364 2.66 24.88 8.34
N HIS A 365 3.59 23.93 8.48
CA HIS A 365 3.54 22.91 9.53
C HIS A 365 3.59 23.46 10.98
N PRO A 366 4.42 24.47 11.33
CA PRO A 366 4.49 24.95 12.73
C PRO A 366 3.36 25.91 13.13
N LEU A 367 2.39 26.20 12.24
CA LEU A 367 1.25 27.04 12.59
C LEU A 367 0.38 26.34 13.63
N GLN A 368 0.17 27.00 14.77
CA GLN A 368 -0.60 26.44 15.90
C GLN A 368 -2.11 26.68 15.82
N ASN A 369 -2.58 27.45 14.83
CA ASN A 369 -4.00 27.80 14.70
C ASN A 369 -4.65 26.99 13.58
N ASP A 370 -5.53 26.06 13.96
CA ASP A 370 -6.21 25.11 13.08
C ASP A 370 -6.87 25.76 11.85
N GLY A 371 -7.57 26.88 12.05
CA GLY A 371 -8.30 27.56 10.97
C GLY A 371 -7.36 28.22 9.96
N TRP A 372 -6.29 28.86 10.44
CA TRP A 372 -5.28 29.48 9.59
C TRP A 372 -4.39 28.44 8.93
N GLN A 373 -4.07 27.35 9.61
CA GLN A 373 -3.24 26.29 9.05
C GLN A 373 -3.96 25.55 7.91
N LEU A 374 -5.24 25.20 8.08
CA LEU A 374 -6.05 24.64 7.00
C LEU A 374 -6.30 25.64 5.88
N GLY A 375 -6.64 26.90 6.21
CA GLY A 375 -6.88 27.94 5.21
C GLY A 375 -5.62 28.23 4.38
N LEU A 376 -4.47 28.41 5.02
CA LEU A 376 -3.22 28.72 4.31
C LEU A 376 -2.68 27.51 3.57
N SER A 377 -2.77 26.30 4.11
CA SER A 377 -2.34 25.09 3.39
C SER A 377 -3.20 24.82 2.15
N THR A 378 -4.52 25.01 2.23
CA THR A 378 -5.40 24.87 1.06
C THR A 378 -5.17 25.98 0.03
N VAL A 379 -5.01 27.23 0.47
CA VAL A 379 -4.74 28.37 -0.43
C VAL A 379 -3.37 28.20 -1.11
N THR A 380 -2.32 27.83 -0.36
CA THR A 380 -0.99 27.60 -0.94
C THR A 380 -0.99 26.41 -1.89
N ALA A 381 -1.66 25.31 -1.57
CA ALA A 381 -1.83 24.19 -2.49
C ALA A 381 -2.59 24.62 -3.77
N ALA A 382 -3.66 25.40 -3.65
CA ALA A 382 -4.42 25.92 -4.80
C ALA A 382 -3.59 26.89 -5.66
N LEU A 383 -2.79 27.76 -5.04
CA LEU A 383 -1.88 28.67 -5.73
C LEU A 383 -0.77 27.91 -6.46
N VAL A 384 -0.18 26.89 -5.83
CA VAL A 384 0.83 26.04 -6.48
C VAL A 384 0.20 25.26 -7.63
N LEU A 385 -1.01 24.73 -7.46
CA LEU A 385 -1.75 24.07 -8.54
C LEU A 385 -1.99 25.04 -9.71
N GLY A 386 -2.47 26.25 -9.43
CA GLY A 386 -2.70 27.28 -10.45
C GLY A 386 -1.42 27.72 -11.17
N GLY A 387 -0.33 27.92 -10.42
CA GLY A 387 0.99 28.28 -10.96
C GLY A 387 1.59 27.18 -11.84
N LEU A 388 1.54 25.92 -11.38
CA LEU A 388 1.99 24.77 -12.16
C LEU A 388 1.11 24.55 -13.39
N ALA A 389 -0.21 24.72 -13.29
CA ALA A 389 -1.11 24.60 -14.43
C ALA A 389 -0.84 25.70 -15.48
N GLY A 390 -0.52 26.92 -15.04
CA GLY A 390 -0.09 28.01 -15.90
C GLY A 390 1.28 27.78 -16.57
N TRP A 391 2.20 27.10 -15.87
CA TRP A 391 3.52 26.78 -16.40
C TRP A 391 3.51 25.60 -17.38
N PHE A 392 2.88 24.49 -16.99
CA PHE A 392 2.80 23.28 -17.82
C PHE A 392 1.79 23.41 -18.97
N LYS A 393 0.77 24.28 -18.84
CA LYS A 393 -0.30 24.49 -19.83
C LYS A 393 -0.84 23.16 -20.38
N PRO A 394 -1.35 22.25 -19.54
CA PRO A 394 -1.76 20.90 -19.94
C PRO A 394 -2.86 20.89 -21.02
N TRP A 395 -3.56 22.01 -21.20
CA TRP A 395 -4.62 22.25 -22.19
C TRP A 395 -4.15 22.78 -23.55
N LYS A 396 -2.87 23.14 -23.73
CA LYS A 396 -2.35 23.52 -25.05
C LYS A 396 -1.88 22.28 -25.81
N GLN A 397 -2.64 21.91 -26.84
CA GLN A 397 -2.29 20.83 -27.78
C GLN A 397 -1.08 21.20 -28.63
#